data_AF-A0A067PCR1-F1
#
_entry.id   AF-A0A067PCR1-F1
#
_cell.length_a   1.000
_cell.length_b   1.000
_cell.length_c   1.000
_cell.angle_alpha   90.00
_cell.angle_beta   90.00
_cell.angle_gamma   90.00
#
_symmetry.space_group_name_H-M   'P 1'
#
loop_
_entity.id
_entity.type
_entity.pdbx_description
1 polymer ?
#
loop_
_entity_poly.entity_id
_entity_poly.type
_entity_poly.pdbx_seq_one_letter_code
_entity_poly.pdbx_strand_id
1 'polypeptide(L)'
;MTRLISSRIVQQSSLLCNLPREILESITVEAVLLDPIGPPKIVHALLTTCKQIYVTLAFDNPNSQVLYGRVFKACFDNSAFKPRSRESEILPVHFAEQLRKNCDTLHFFQTRYFAGAGFISWASADDAINSLAMWFHWFFTAKEKLGKEVPPDWWQMIGLVTPFVHLALRHPSFYAPDVHCELPLVHSDLSPTQPHSARTAHGPWPIYRSSTKIHKEIPHFAKRIYFTRREVVPIRIPDILPPLRSVEYPTGLTKDDIYEFNVFPLAKWEEAPRWNWWEGGGGEDEPAECEEWERWCMMKGGLWRRPEGKGQVYDIGILSGLWHGRMLVPSEPIYMDLVRTASMPPSFTQTNPFVNGRPVYMHIQEHHCISPNTPYPFTDVDEHGINNAWFPTWRSLQEGNSGRLTMYSMKGAKYTYETYVLGKKSSHSPDRCTRLHLEQDFEEMTLEDHEVEMEVEMGSSDGDEDEVGSPEPEDEGSYGSEVSGENEEVESEDEDEDDGRPCDGVGDIVFTGKTDTRHGEAWDAFQYYGCVRPYDGLTAPIQIPISPAMGLPDAEGGRIIFRGYVHAGQTFIGTWRSWTLERKAILLEGPLVLSLRER
;
A
#
# COMPACT_ATOMS: atom_id res chain seq x y z
N MET A 1 -76.37 -26.69 -23.59
CA MET A 1 -75.27 -27.36 -22.86
C MET A 1 -74.10 -26.39 -22.81
N THR A 2 -74.04 -25.57 -21.78
CA THR A 2 -73.01 -24.53 -21.60
C THR A 2 -72.03 -25.06 -20.56
N ARG A 3 -70.82 -25.45 -20.98
CA ARG A 3 -69.75 -25.84 -20.05
C ARG A 3 -69.08 -24.57 -19.53
N LEU A 4 -69.42 -24.18 -18.31
CA LEU A 4 -68.64 -23.25 -17.50
C LEU A 4 -67.30 -23.93 -17.14
N ILE A 5 -66.21 -23.46 -17.74
CA ILE A 5 -64.86 -23.79 -17.30
C ILE A 5 -64.61 -22.96 -16.03
N SER A 6 -64.88 -23.58 -14.87
CA SER A 6 -64.45 -23.07 -13.58
C SER A 6 -62.93 -23.16 -13.50
N SER A 7 -62.23 -22.04 -13.69
CA SER A 7 -60.81 -21.91 -13.35
C SER A 7 -60.65 -22.11 -11.85
N ARG A 8 -60.33 -23.33 -11.41
CA ARG A 8 -59.85 -23.57 -10.04
C ARG A 8 -58.52 -22.85 -9.90
N ILE A 9 -58.53 -21.72 -9.23
CA ILE A 9 -57.33 -21.12 -8.62
C ILE A 9 -56.85 -22.16 -7.61
N VAL A 10 -55.77 -22.87 -7.95
CA VAL A 10 -55.06 -23.72 -6.99
C VAL A 10 -54.48 -22.75 -5.96
N GLN A 11 -55.10 -22.64 -4.79
CA GLN A 11 -54.54 -21.88 -3.68
C GLN A 11 -53.18 -22.49 -3.32
N GLN A 12 -52.13 -21.69 -3.50
CA GLN A 12 -50.77 -22.08 -3.19
C GLN A 12 -50.65 -22.24 -1.66
N SER A 13 -50.44 -23.46 -1.17
CA SER A 13 -50.50 -23.77 0.27
C SER A 13 -49.28 -23.32 1.06
N SER A 14 -48.21 -22.90 0.39
CA SER A 14 -47.00 -22.39 1.04
C SER A 14 -47.24 -20.99 1.60
N LEU A 15 -47.07 -20.84 2.92
CA LEU A 15 -47.13 -19.55 3.62
C LEU A 15 -46.23 -18.51 2.94
N LEU A 16 -45.02 -18.88 2.53
CA LEU A 16 -44.07 -18.00 1.85
C LEU A 16 -44.56 -17.50 0.49
N CYS A 17 -45.36 -18.29 -0.22
CA CYS A 17 -45.89 -17.92 -1.54
C CYS A 17 -47.14 -17.03 -1.45
N ASN A 18 -47.75 -16.94 -0.27
CA ASN A 18 -48.91 -16.08 0.00
C ASN A 18 -48.52 -14.74 0.63
N LEU A 19 -47.23 -14.52 0.91
CA LEU A 19 -46.75 -13.26 1.45
C LEU A 19 -46.77 -12.18 0.37
N PRO A 20 -47.09 -10.92 0.74
CA PRO A 20 -46.80 -9.78 -0.11
C PRO A 20 -45.32 -9.74 -0.45
N ARG A 21 -45.02 -9.28 -1.65
CA ARG A 21 -43.67 -9.26 -2.19
C ARG A 21 -42.70 -8.50 -1.29
N GLU A 22 -43.11 -7.36 -0.76
CA GLU A 22 -42.31 -6.48 0.10
C GLU A 22 -41.89 -7.19 1.39
N ILE A 23 -42.77 -8.07 1.91
CA ILE A 23 -42.52 -8.88 3.09
C ILE A 23 -41.55 -10.01 2.74
N LEU A 24 -41.74 -10.68 1.61
CA LEU A 24 -40.83 -11.73 1.13
C LEU A 24 -39.42 -11.17 0.86
N GLU A 25 -39.32 -9.97 0.28
CA GLU A 25 -38.06 -9.26 0.08
C GLU A 25 -37.39 -8.90 1.41
N SER A 26 -38.15 -8.40 2.39
CA SER A 26 -37.61 -8.07 3.70
C SER A 26 -37.12 -9.31 4.46
N ILE A 27 -37.88 -10.42 4.42
CA ILE A 27 -37.42 -11.71 4.95
C ILE A 27 -36.13 -12.15 4.26
N THR A 28 -36.01 -11.95 2.95
CA THR A 28 -34.81 -12.30 2.19
C THR A 28 -33.59 -11.49 2.66
N VAL A 29 -33.74 -10.18 2.88
CA VAL A 29 -32.65 -9.32 3.40
C VAL A 29 -32.24 -9.76 4.81
N GLU A 30 -33.20 -9.97 5.71
CA GLU A 30 -32.92 -10.43 7.08
C GLU A 30 -32.24 -11.81 7.09
N ALA A 31 -32.66 -12.71 6.20
CA ALA A 31 -32.05 -14.03 6.06
C ALA A 31 -30.60 -13.94 5.56
N VAL A 32 -30.30 -12.99 4.66
CA VAL A 32 -28.93 -12.72 4.21
C VAL A 32 -28.06 -12.19 5.35
N LEU A 33 -28.60 -11.36 6.24
CA LEU A 33 -27.86 -10.82 7.39
C LEU A 33 -27.44 -11.90 8.41
N LEU A 34 -28.05 -13.09 8.37
CA LEU A 34 -27.63 -14.24 9.18
C LEU A 34 -26.29 -14.84 8.71
N ASP A 35 -25.98 -14.75 7.42
CA ASP A 35 -24.70 -15.17 6.82
C ASP A 35 -24.27 -14.14 5.76
N PRO A 36 -23.77 -12.97 6.17
CA PRO A 36 -23.42 -11.88 5.25
C PRO A 36 -22.09 -12.15 4.52
N ILE A 37 -21.43 -13.29 4.76
CA ILE A 37 -20.07 -13.55 4.28
C ILE A 37 -20.12 -14.20 2.88
N GLY A 38 -19.70 -13.41 1.88
CA GLY A 38 -19.55 -13.89 0.51
C GLY A 38 -20.82 -13.70 -0.32
N PRO A 39 -20.99 -14.47 -1.42
CA PRO A 39 -22.21 -14.42 -2.22
C PRO A 39 -23.43 -14.76 -1.35
N PRO A 40 -24.61 -14.13 -1.56
CA PRO A 40 -25.79 -14.37 -0.72
C PRO A 40 -26.41 -15.75 -1.00
N LYS A 41 -25.80 -16.81 -0.43
CA LYS A 41 -26.15 -18.23 -0.64
C LYS A 41 -27.62 -18.51 -0.37
N ILE A 42 -28.19 -17.84 0.63
CA ILE A 42 -29.59 -17.99 1.01
C ILE A 42 -30.55 -17.48 -0.05
N VAL A 43 -30.17 -16.46 -0.83
CA VAL A 43 -30.96 -16.00 -1.98
C VAL A 43 -30.99 -17.08 -3.06
N HIS A 44 -29.86 -17.71 -3.36
CA HIS A 44 -29.82 -18.84 -4.28
C HIS A 44 -30.67 -20.02 -3.79
N ALA A 45 -30.61 -20.34 -2.49
CA ALA A 45 -31.46 -21.36 -1.89
C ALA A 45 -32.96 -21.03 -2.02
N LEU A 46 -33.36 -19.77 -1.79
CA LEU A 46 -34.74 -19.32 -1.95
C LEU A 46 -35.21 -19.38 -3.41
N LEU A 47 -34.38 -18.95 -4.37
CA LEU A 47 -34.69 -18.99 -5.80
C LEU A 47 -34.93 -20.41 -6.32
N THR A 48 -34.31 -21.42 -5.69
CA THR A 48 -34.45 -22.83 -6.07
C THR A 48 -35.65 -23.53 -5.42
N THR A 49 -36.41 -22.86 -4.55
CA THR A 49 -37.55 -23.49 -3.83
C THR A 49 -38.80 -23.70 -4.70
N CYS A 50 -39.27 -22.68 -5.42
CA CYS A 50 -40.44 -22.79 -6.29
C CYS A 50 -40.50 -21.67 -7.34
N LYS A 51 -41.28 -21.90 -8.41
CA LYS A 51 -41.43 -20.94 -9.52
C LYS A 51 -41.95 -19.57 -9.09
N GLN A 52 -42.87 -19.53 -8.12
CA GLN A 52 -43.44 -18.26 -7.65
C GLN A 52 -42.39 -17.39 -6.95
N ILE A 53 -41.58 -18.00 -6.07
CA ILE A 53 -40.50 -17.32 -5.37
C ILE A 53 -39.41 -16.90 -6.37
N TYR A 54 -39.06 -17.79 -7.32
CA TYR A 54 -38.13 -17.46 -8.40
C TYR A 54 -38.59 -16.23 -9.19
N VAL A 55 -39.83 -16.23 -9.70
CA VAL A 55 -40.37 -15.10 -10.48
C VAL A 55 -40.40 -13.80 -9.66
N THR A 56 -40.65 -13.90 -8.36
CA THR A 56 -40.73 -12.74 -7.47
C THR A 56 -39.37 -12.16 -7.12
N LEU A 57 -38.37 -13.01 -6.86
CA LEU A 57 -37.08 -12.59 -6.32
C LEU A 57 -35.94 -12.63 -7.33
N ALA A 58 -36.10 -13.20 -8.53
CA ALA A 58 -35.00 -13.36 -9.49
C ALA A 58 -34.31 -12.04 -9.82
N PHE A 59 -32.98 -12.08 -9.96
CA PHE A 59 -32.16 -10.91 -10.28
C PHE A 59 -32.55 -10.24 -11.60
N ASP A 60 -32.92 -11.03 -12.61
CA ASP A 60 -33.29 -10.51 -13.92
C ASP A 60 -34.71 -9.88 -13.94
N ASN A 61 -35.45 -9.94 -12.81
CA ASN A 61 -36.70 -9.21 -12.68
C ASN A 61 -36.40 -7.72 -12.45
N PRO A 62 -36.87 -6.80 -13.32
CA PRO A 62 -36.62 -5.36 -13.16
C PRO A 62 -37.14 -4.80 -11.83
N ASN A 63 -38.15 -5.46 -11.25
CA ASN A 63 -38.71 -4.97 -10.02
C ASN A 63 -37.86 -5.36 -8.80
N SER A 64 -37.08 -6.45 -8.84
CA SER A 64 -36.31 -6.96 -7.69
C SER A 64 -35.00 -6.18 -7.46
N GLN A 65 -34.70 -5.18 -8.31
CA GLN A 65 -33.51 -4.34 -8.18
C GLN A 65 -33.43 -3.65 -6.80
N VAL A 66 -34.57 -3.29 -6.22
CA VAL A 66 -34.65 -2.72 -4.86
C VAL A 66 -34.20 -3.72 -3.79
N LEU A 67 -34.62 -4.99 -3.91
CA LEU A 67 -34.16 -6.06 -3.03
C LEU A 67 -32.65 -6.23 -3.12
N TYR A 68 -32.11 -6.36 -4.33
CA TYR A 68 -30.68 -6.60 -4.51
C TYR A 68 -29.82 -5.40 -4.14
N GLY A 69 -30.31 -4.18 -4.31
CA GLY A 69 -29.68 -2.98 -3.76
C GLY A 69 -29.66 -2.97 -2.23
N ARG A 70 -30.71 -3.46 -1.56
CA ARG A 70 -30.72 -3.63 -0.09
C ARG A 70 -29.78 -4.74 0.37
N VAL A 71 -29.76 -5.87 -0.34
CA VAL A 71 -28.81 -6.97 -0.09
C VAL A 71 -27.37 -6.49 -0.25
N PHE A 72 -27.08 -5.70 -1.30
CA PHE A 72 -25.77 -5.07 -1.47
C PHE A 72 -25.39 -4.23 -0.25
N LYS A 73 -26.28 -3.32 0.15
CA LYS A 73 -26.03 -2.43 1.30
C LYS A 73 -25.86 -3.19 2.63
N ALA A 74 -26.46 -4.38 2.74
CA ALA A 74 -26.37 -5.25 3.90
C ALA A 74 -25.07 -6.09 3.92
N CYS A 75 -24.58 -6.51 2.75
CA CYS A 75 -23.41 -7.39 2.62
C CYS A 75 -22.09 -6.66 2.38
N PHE A 76 -22.14 -5.45 1.81
CA PHE A 76 -20.99 -4.69 1.36
C PHE A 76 -21.01 -3.29 1.93
N ASP A 77 -19.82 -2.80 2.28
CA ASP A 77 -19.68 -1.40 2.63
C ASP A 77 -20.00 -0.51 1.42
N ASN A 78 -20.94 0.40 1.63
CA ASN A 78 -21.41 1.36 0.64
C ASN A 78 -21.07 2.80 1.04
N SER A 79 -20.33 2.99 2.14
CA SER A 79 -19.84 4.28 2.63
C SER A 79 -19.05 5.04 1.56
N ALA A 80 -18.23 4.33 0.77
CA ALA A 80 -17.44 4.90 -0.32
C ALA A 80 -18.25 5.31 -1.56
N PHE A 81 -19.48 4.80 -1.73
CA PHE A 81 -20.35 5.08 -2.88
C PHE A 81 -21.36 6.21 -2.65
N LYS A 82 -21.87 6.31 -1.42
CA LYS A 82 -22.78 7.38 -0.99
C LYS A 82 -22.36 8.77 -1.44
N PRO A 83 -21.07 9.10 -1.57
CA PRO A 83 -20.67 10.44 -1.88
C PRO A 83 -20.18 10.61 -3.34
N ARG A 84 -19.94 9.58 -4.14
CA ARG A 84 -19.46 9.77 -5.55
C ARG A 84 -20.52 10.07 -6.63
N SER A 85 -21.81 10.03 -6.31
CA SER A 85 -22.93 10.34 -7.23
C SER A 85 -24.16 10.96 -6.53
N ARG A 86 -24.79 12.02 -7.11
CA ARG A 86 -25.83 12.82 -6.43
C ARG A 86 -26.88 11.86 -5.88
N GLU A 87 -27.36 12.06 -4.65
CA GLU A 87 -28.27 11.09 -4.00
C GLU A 87 -29.54 10.81 -4.84
N SER A 88 -29.88 11.73 -5.76
CA SER A 88 -30.94 11.61 -6.77
C SER A 88 -30.61 10.77 -8.02
N GLU A 89 -29.35 10.43 -8.27
CA GLU A 89 -28.86 9.73 -9.47
C GLU A 89 -28.52 8.25 -9.19
N ILE A 90 -28.36 7.84 -7.92
CA ILE A 90 -28.07 6.45 -7.57
C ILE A 90 -29.35 5.63 -7.43
N LEU A 91 -29.76 5.01 -8.53
CA LEU A 91 -30.89 4.09 -8.52
C LEU A 91 -30.52 2.75 -7.86
N PRO A 92 -31.48 2.04 -7.22
CA PRO A 92 -31.26 0.71 -6.67
C PRO A 92 -30.68 -0.31 -7.64
N VAL A 93 -30.91 -0.12 -8.94
CA VAL A 93 -30.31 -0.92 -10.04
C VAL A 93 -28.79 -0.83 -10.06
N HIS A 94 -28.18 0.32 -9.76
CA HIS A 94 -26.72 0.46 -9.72
C HIS A 94 -26.11 -0.37 -8.59
N PHE A 95 -26.75 -0.41 -7.42
CA PHE A 95 -26.31 -1.27 -6.31
C PHE A 95 -26.51 -2.75 -6.59
N ALA A 96 -27.58 -3.12 -7.30
CA ALA A 96 -27.81 -4.49 -7.71
C ALA A 96 -26.77 -4.96 -8.75
N GLU A 97 -26.43 -4.13 -9.74
CA GLU A 97 -25.35 -4.41 -10.69
C GLU A 97 -24.01 -4.55 -9.97
N GLN A 98 -23.73 -3.69 -8.99
CA GLN A 98 -22.51 -3.77 -8.20
C GLN A 98 -22.48 -5.04 -7.34
N LEU A 99 -23.62 -5.50 -6.82
CA LEU A 99 -23.73 -6.80 -6.15
C LEU A 99 -23.32 -7.94 -7.08
N ARG A 100 -23.84 -7.95 -8.33
CA ARG A 100 -23.47 -8.97 -9.33
C ARG A 100 -21.96 -8.93 -9.60
N LYS A 101 -21.40 -7.75 -9.92
CA LYS A 101 -19.96 -7.57 -10.18
C LYS A 101 -19.11 -8.03 -8.99
N ASN A 102 -19.51 -7.69 -7.76
CA ASN A 102 -18.79 -8.09 -6.56
C ASN A 102 -18.88 -9.60 -6.30
N CYS A 103 -20.05 -10.22 -6.49
CA CYS A 103 -20.21 -11.66 -6.36
C CYS A 103 -19.44 -12.42 -7.44
N ASP A 104 -19.43 -11.93 -8.68
CA ASP A 104 -18.66 -12.50 -9.78
C ASP A 104 -17.16 -12.36 -9.51
N THR A 105 -16.72 -11.23 -8.97
CA THR A 105 -15.34 -11.00 -8.55
C THR A 105 -14.95 -11.96 -7.43
N LEU A 106 -15.78 -12.10 -6.38
CA LEU A 106 -15.55 -13.05 -5.29
C LEU A 106 -15.57 -14.53 -5.76
N HIS A 107 -16.43 -14.87 -6.72
CA HIS A 107 -16.47 -16.20 -7.30
C HIS A 107 -15.25 -16.47 -8.19
N PHE A 108 -14.84 -15.48 -8.99
CA PHE A 108 -13.62 -15.50 -9.77
C PHE A 108 -12.41 -15.69 -8.86
N PHE A 109 -12.35 -14.96 -7.76
CA PHE A 109 -11.38 -15.15 -6.69
C PHE A 109 -11.37 -16.58 -6.16
N GLN A 110 -12.53 -17.06 -5.72
CA GLN A 110 -12.69 -18.41 -5.18
C GLN A 110 -12.27 -19.48 -6.18
N THR A 111 -12.55 -19.28 -7.45
CA THR A 111 -12.25 -20.28 -8.48
C THR A 111 -10.79 -20.19 -8.94
N ARG A 112 -10.26 -19.00 -9.20
CA ARG A 112 -8.89 -18.81 -9.75
C ARG A 112 -7.80 -19.03 -8.71
N TYR A 113 -7.96 -18.48 -7.51
CA TYR A 113 -6.97 -18.67 -6.44
C TYR A 113 -7.10 -20.04 -5.77
N PHE A 114 -8.32 -20.56 -5.58
CA PHE A 114 -8.53 -21.78 -4.79
C PHE A 114 -8.61 -23.07 -5.63
N ALA A 115 -9.05 -23.04 -6.90
CA ALA A 115 -9.01 -24.23 -7.77
C ALA A 115 -7.69 -24.37 -8.54
N GLY A 116 -6.89 -23.29 -8.67
CA GLY A 116 -5.59 -23.26 -9.35
C GLY A 116 -4.35 -23.39 -8.45
N ALA A 117 -4.55 -23.66 -7.15
CA ALA A 117 -3.55 -23.54 -6.08
C ALA A 117 -2.32 -24.48 -6.20
N GLY A 118 -2.25 -25.35 -7.22
CA GLY A 118 -1.08 -26.18 -7.48
C GLY A 118 0.03 -25.49 -8.27
N PHE A 119 -0.26 -24.42 -9.03
CA PHE A 119 0.71 -23.86 -9.99
C PHE A 119 0.64 -22.33 -10.18
N ILE A 120 -0.51 -21.70 -9.89
CA ILE A 120 -0.76 -20.29 -10.25
C ILE A 120 -0.26 -19.29 -9.19
N SER A 121 -0.23 -19.65 -7.91
CA SER A 121 0.10 -18.73 -6.80
C SER A 121 1.56 -18.27 -6.73
N TRP A 122 2.48 -19.07 -7.28
CA TRP A 122 3.91 -18.79 -7.22
C TRP A 122 4.40 -17.82 -8.30
N ALA A 123 3.71 -17.72 -9.44
CA ALA A 123 4.18 -16.98 -10.61
C ALA A 123 3.29 -15.81 -11.05
N SER A 124 2.03 -15.72 -10.60
CA SER A 124 1.02 -14.79 -11.15
C SER A 124 0.84 -13.46 -10.39
N ALA A 125 1.85 -13.03 -9.63
CA ALA A 125 1.81 -11.71 -8.99
C ALA A 125 1.70 -10.54 -9.97
N ASP A 126 2.14 -10.79 -11.21
CA ASP A 126 2.10 -9.83 -12.29
C ASP A 126 0.76 -9.84 -13.06
N ASP A 127 -0.32 -10.34 -12.47
CA ASP A 127 -1.67 -10.26 -13.06
C ASP A 127 -2.43 -9.08 -12.42
N ALA A 128 -2.80 -8.09 -13.24
CA ALA A 128 -3.56 -6.92 -12.78
C ALA A 128 -4.91 -7.34 -12.19
N ILE A 129 -5.50 -8.43 -12.71
CA ILE A 129 -6.77 -8.94 -12.20
C ILE A 129 -6.60 -9.49 -10.78
N ASN A 130 -5.53 -10.24 -10.50
CA ASN A 130 -5.24 -10.76 -9.15
C ASN A 130 -4.99 -9.62 -8.14
N SER A 131 -4.35 -8.55 -8.60
CA SER A 131 -4.06 -7.36 -7.78
C SER A 131 -5.32 -6.59 -7.43
N LEU A 132 -6.13 -6.28 -8.45
CA LEU A 132 -7.42 -5.62 -8.30
C LEU A 132 -8.36 -6.45 -7.44
N ALA A 133 -8.33 -7.76 -7.62
CA ALA A 133 -9.05 -8.67 -6.77
C ALA A 133 -8.59 -8.45 -5.32
N MET A 134 -7.31 -8.68 -4.98
CA MET A 134 -6.83 -8.56 -3.59
C MET A 134 -7.10 -7.19 -2.97
N TRP A 135 -7.01 -6.12 -3.76
CA TRP A 135 -7.45 -4.78 -3.41
C TRP A 135 -8.93 -4.79 -2.98
N PHE A 136 -9.84 -5.22 -3.85
CA PHE A 136 -11.27 -5.35 -3.52
C PHE A 136 -11.52 -6.21 -2.28
N HIS A 137 -10.83 -7.35 -2.11
CA HIS A 137 -11.01 -8.18 -0.92
C HIS A 137 -10.61 -7.46 0.37
N TRP A 138 -9.55 -6.65 0.34
CA TRP A 138 -9.21 -5.78 1.47
C TRP A 138 -10.33 -4.77 1.74
N PHE A 139 -10.73 -3.98 0.75
CA PHE A 139 -11.78 -2.96 0.92
C PHE A 139 -13.16 -3.53 1.29
N PHE A 140 -13.45 -4.78 0.95
CA PHE A 140 -14.70 -5.48 1.33
C PHE A 140 -14.55 -6.40 2.54
N THR A 141 -13.37 -6.46 3.15
CA THR A 141 -13.22 -7.04 4.48
C THR A 141 -13.71 -5.98 5.48
N ALA A 142 -14.39 -6.39 6.54
CA ALA A 142 -14.83 -5.49 7.61
C ALA A 142 -14.47 -6.13 8.94
N LYS A 143 -14.33 -5.33 10.00
CA LYS A 143 -13.98 -5.84 11.32
C LYS A 143 -14.99 -6.88 11.84
N GLU A 144 -16.28 -6.63 11.62
CA GLU A 144 -17.37 -7.53 11.98
C GLU A 144 -17.32 -8.83 11.17
N LYS A 145 -16.88 -8.75 9.91
CA LYS A 145 -16.77 -9.89 9.01
C LYS A 145 -15.61 -10.80 9.43
N LEU A 146 -14.45 -10.22 9.74
CA LEU A 146 -13.30 -10.94 10.29
C LEU A 146 -13.65 -11.65 11.61
N GLY A 147 -14.38 -10.98 12.50
CA GLY A 147 -14.83 -11.57 13.76
C GLY A 147 -15.80 -12.75 13.61
N LYS A 148 -16.41 -12.90 12.43
CA LYS A 148 -17.32 -14.00 12.08
C LYS A 148 -16.67 -15.06 11.17
N GLU A 149 -15.44 -14.84 10.69
CA GLU A 149 -14.73 -15.82 9.86
C GLU A 149 -14.46 -17.10 10.67
N VAL A 150 -14.60 -18.26 10.03
CA VAL A 150 -14.37 -19.56 10.67
C VAL A 150 -12.91 -20.01 10.55
N PRO A 151 -12.42 -20.86 11.48
CA PRO A 151 -11.04 -21.33 11.47
C PRO A 151 -10.55 -22.12 10.24
N PRO A 152 -11.36 -22.53 9.27
CA PRO A 152 -10.82 -23.01 7.98
C PRO A 152 -10.53 -21.87 7.00
N ASP A 153 -11.41 -20.87 6.94
CA ASP A 153 -11.42 -19.84 5.89
C ASP A 153 -10.28 -18.82 6.06
N TRP A 154 -10.05 -18.36 7.29
CA TRP A 154 -8.91 -17.50 7.64
C TRP A 154 -7.54 -18.14 7.29
N TRP A 155 -7.32 -19.44 7.58
CA TRP A 155 -6.09 -20.17 7.30
C TRP A 155 -5.89 -20.35 5.81
N GLN A 156 -6.98 -20.62 5.10
CA GLN A 156 -6.96 -20.72 3.65
C GLN A 156 -6.54 -19.38 3.03
N MET A 157 -7.12 -18.27 3.47
CA MET A 157 -6.77 -16.94 2.98
C MET A 157 -5.31 -16.57 3.32
N ILE A 158 -4.85 -16.85 4.53
CA ILE A 158 -3.44 -16.67 4.93
C ILE A 158 -2.53 -17.46 3.98
N GLY A 159 -2.84 -18.72 3.70
CA GLY A 159 -2.07 -19.56 2.79
C GLY A 159 -1.96 -18.99 1.37
N LEU A 160 -3.04 -18.41 0.85
CA LEU A 160 -3.05 -17.81 -0.49
C LEU A 160 -2.16 -16.57 -0.60
N VAL A 161 -2.13 -15.72 0.42
CA VAL A 161 -1.33 -14.48 0.39
C VAL A 161 0.11 -14.67 0.87
N THR A 162 0.41 -15.80 1.50
CA THR A 162 1.73 -16.15 2.06
C THR A 162 2.89 -15.87 1.10
N PRO A 163 2.86 -16.25 -0.20
CA PRO A 163 3.96 -15.96 -1.13
C PRO A 163 4.27 -14.47 -1.28
N PHE A 164 3.24 -13.62 -1.43
CA PHE A 164 3.41 -12.17 -1.62
C PHE A 164 3.88 -11.45 -0.34
N VAL A 165 3.63 -12.05 0.81
CA VAL A 165 4.00 -11.50 2.12
C VAL A 165 5.43 -11.86 2.50
N HIS A 166 5.84 -13.09 2.21
CA HIS A 166 7.08 -13.67 2.68
C HIS A 166 8.26 -13.53 1.71
N LEU A 167 8.00 -13.37 0.42
CA LEU A 167 9.04 -13.33 -0.61
C LEU A 167 9.20 -11.93 -1.20
N ALA A 168 9.62 -10.97 -0.37
CA ALA A 168 9.77 -9.56 -0.75
C ALA A 168 10.70 -9.34 -1.95
N LEU A 169 11.74 -10.17 -2.10
CA LEU A 169 12.67 -10.16 -3.24
C LEU A 169 11.99 -10.44 -4.58
N ARG A 170 10.88 -11.18 -4.58
CA ARG A 170 10.07 -11.44 -5.77
C ARG A 170 8.88 -10.49 -5.88
N HIS A 171 8.30 -10.14 -4.73
CA HIS A 171 7.07 -9.36 -4.61
C HIS A 171 7.34 -8.11 -3.76
N PRO A 172 8.09 -7.12 -4.30
CA PRO A 172 8.46 -5.93 -3.55
C PRO A 172 7.20 -5.15 -3.21
N SER A 173 7.15 -4.66 -1.97
CA SER A 173 6.00 -3.89 -1.46
C SER A 173 6.10 -2.40 -1.73
N PHE A 174 7.11 -1.99 -2.51
CA PHE A 174 7.44 -0.60 -2.79
C PHE A 174 7.06 -0.23 -4.21
N TYR A 175 6.60 1.00 -4.39
CA TYR A 175 6.25 1.57 -5.69
C TYR A 175 7.50 1.77 -6.55
N ALA A 176 8.56 2.32 -5.95
CA ALA A 176 9.89 2.42 -6.53
C ALA A 176 10.93 1.62 -5.72
N PRO A 177 11.98 1.07 -6.37
CA PRO A 177 13.08 0.41 -5.67
C PRO A 177 13.60 1.25 -4.50
N ASP A 178 13.79 0.61 -3.36
CA ASP A 178 14.24 1.25 -2.12
C ASP A 178 15.72 1.65 -2.16
N VAL A 179 16.50 1.17 -3.13
CA VAL A 179 17.90 1.57 -3.29
C VAL A 179 18.07 3.05 -3.67
N HIS A 180 17.03 3.66 -4.25
CA HIS A 180 17.03 5.04 -4.76
C HIS A 180 16.34 5.99 -3.78
N CYS A 181 17.04 7.04 -3.37
CA CYS A 181 16.46 8.15 -2.60
C CYS A 181 15.84 9.20 -3.53
N GLU A 182 16.63 9.65 -4.50
CA GLU A 182 16.28 10.70 -5.45
C GLU A 182 15.53 10.09 -6.63
N LEU A 183 14.37 10.66 -6.92
CA LEU A 183 13.49 10.31 -8.03
C LEU A 183 12.88 11.61 -8.58
N PRO A 184 12.61 11.70 -9.90
CA PRO A 184 12.79 10.66 -10.91
C PRO A 184 14.26 10.33 -11.19
N LEU A 185 14.52 9.12 -11.70
CA LEU A 185 15.84 8.68 -12.14
C LEU A 185 16.22 9.42 -13.43
N VAL A 186 17.46 9.90 -13.51
CA VAL A 186 17.94 10.62 -14.70
C VAL A 186 18.41 9.63 -15.75
N HIS A 187 18.16 9.91 -17.04
CA HIS A 187 18.55 9.02 -18.15
C HIS A 187 20.05 8.66 -18.18
N SER A 188 20.93 9.44 -17.54
CA SER A 188 22.35 9.13 -17.38
C SER A 188 22.63 7.92 -16.48
N ASP A 189 21.70 7.55 -15.59
CA ASP A 189 21.81 6.39 -14.69
C ASP A 189 21.47 5.07 -15.39
N LEU A 190 21.04 5.14 -16.65
CA LEU A 190 20.78 4.01 -17.53
C LEU A 190 22.05 3.65 -18.30
N SER A 191 22.86 2.76 -17.72
CA SER A 191 23.48 1.74 -18.56
C SER A 191 22.38 1.09 -19.42
N PRO A 192 22.64 0.64 -20.67
CA PRO A 192 21.65 -0.08 -21.50
C PRO A 192 21.09 -1.35 -20.82
N THR A 193 21.63 -1.72 -19.66
CA THR A 193 21.05 -2.67 -18.71
C THR A 193 20.80 -1.98 -17.36
N GLN A 194 19.57 -2.03 -16.86
CA GLN A 194 19.20 -1.52 -15.54
C GLN A 194 20.17 -2.02 -14.46
N PRO A 195 20.61 -1.15 -13.52
CA PRO A 195 21.55 -1.55 -12.47
C PRO A 195 20.88 -2.55 -11.52
N HIS A 196 21.27 -3.82 -11.63
CA HIS A 196 20.82 -4.88 -10.73
C HIS A 196 22.00 -5.34 -9.87
N SER A 197 21.81 -5.30 -8.55
CA SER A 197 22.78 -5.72 -7.55
C SER A 197 23.00 -7.23 -7.57
N ALA A 198 21.96 -8.03 -7.87
CA ALA A 198 22.05 -9.49 -7.91
C ALA A 198 21.09 -10.12 -8.94
N ARG A 199 21.45 -11.30 -9.45
CA ARG A 199 20.52 -12.19 -10.17
C ARG A 199 20.04 -13.27 -9.23
N THR A 200 18.74 -13.33 -8.99
CA THR A 200 18.09 -14.33 -8.15
C THR A 200 17.41 -15.39 -9.00
N ALA A 201 16.95 -16.48 -8.39
CA ALA A 201 16.09 -17.45 -9.07
C ALA A 201 14.73 -16.86 -9.53
N HIS A 202 14.41 -15.64 -9.09
CA HIS A 202 13.20 -14.89 -9.43
C HIS A 202 13.42 -13.75 -10.42
N GLY A 203 14.65 -13.55 -10.90
CA GLY A 203 15.02 -12.44 -11.78
C GLY A 203 16.02 -11.46 -11.16
N PRO A 204 16.29 -10.33 -11.85
CA PRO A 204 17.20 -9.30 -11.34
C PRO A 204 16.61 -8.60 -10.11
N TRP A 205 17.48 -8.28 -9.15
CA TRP A 205 17.17 -7.52 -7.95
C TRP A 205 18.10 -6.28 -7.87
N PRO A 206 17.60 -5.08 -7.53
CA PRO A 206 16.20 -4.73 -7.28
C PRO A 206 15.30 -4.84 -8.51
N ILE A 207 13.99 -5.01 -8.29
CA ILE A 207 13.00 -5.11 -9.37
C ILE A 207 12.57 -3.70 -9.78
N TYR A 208 12.84 -3.34 -11.03
CA TYR A 208 12.31 -2.14 -11.68
C TYR A 208 11.03 -2.51 -12.43
N ARG A 209 9.89 -1.97 -12.00
CA ARG A 209 8.61 -2.19 -12.68
C ARG A 209 8.52 -1.28 -13.90
N SER A 210 8.07 -1.82 -15.03
CA SER A 210 7.69 -1.01 -16.20
C SER A 210 6.44 -0.20 -15.87
N SER A 211 6.34 1.03 -16.41
CA SER A 211 5.18 1.92 -16.25
C SER A 211 3.84 1.23 -16.52
N THR A 212 3.79 0.37 -17.54
CA THR A 212 2.61 -0.41 -17.95
C THR A 212 2.23 -1.55 -16.99
N LYS A 213 3.11 -1.92 -16.05
CA LYS A 213 2.93 -3.03 -15.10
C LYS A 213 2.73 -2.57 -13.65
N ILE A 214 2.62 -1.27 -13.42
CA ILE A 214 2.51 -0.69 -12.08
C ILE A 214 1.17 -1.02 -11.41
N HIS A 215 0.10 -1.23 -12.18
CA HIS A 215 -1.22 -1.65 -11.68
C HIS A 215 -1.25 -3.02 -10.96
N LYS A 216 -0.09 -3.65 -10.72
CA LYS A 216 0.07 -5.01 -10.19
C LYS A 216 0.48 -4.99 -8.70
N GLU A 217 -0.37 -4.35 -7.89
CA GLU A 217 -0.15 -3.96 -6.49
C GLU A 217 -0.62 -5.01 -5.47
N ILE A 218 -0.18 -6.24 -5.65
CA ILE A 218 -0.53 -7.33 -4.72
C ILE A 218 0.07 -7.16 -3.30
N PRO A 219 1.36 -6.81 -3.11
CA PRO A 219 2.05 -7.15 -1.86
C PRO A 219 1.64 -6.34 -0.62
N HIS A 220 1.24 -5.07 -0.76
CA HIS A 220 0.82 -4.23 0.36
C HIS A 220 -0.52 -4.71 0.93
N PHE A 221 -1.54 -4.92 0.08
CA PHE A 221 -2.83 -5.48 0.49
C PHE A 221 -2.70 -6.92 0.99
N ALA A 222 -1.79 -7.72 0.39
CA ALA A 222 -1.47 -9.05 0.87
C ALA A 222 -1.02 -9.05 2.34
N LYS A 223 -0.12 -8.13 2.70
CA LYS A 223 0.38 -8.00 4.07
C LYS A 223 -0.71 -7.59 5.04
N ARG A 224 -1.58 -6.66 4.67
CA ARG A 224 -2.75 -6.28 5.48
C ARG A 224 -3.67 -7.45 5.75
N ILE A 225 -4.08 -8.16 4.68
CA ILE A 225 -4.92 -9.36 4.74
C ILE A 225 -4.29 -10.42 5.64
N TYR A 226 -2.97 -10.62 5.52
CA TYR A 226 -2.22 -11.59 6.30
C TYR A 226 -2.15 -11.23 7.78
N PHE A 227 -1.74 -10.00 8.11
CA PHE A 227 -1.51 -9.58 9.48
C PHE A 227 -2.81 -9.49 10.29
N THR A 228 -3.88 -8.90 9.70
CA THR A 228 -5.21 -8.82 10.33
C THR A 228 -5.78 -10.19 10.68
N ARG A 229 -5.66 -11.19 9.79
CA ARG A 229 -6.15 -12.56 10.06
C ARG A 229 -5.28 -13.30 11.07
N ARG A 230 -3.98 -13.04 11.09
CA ARG A 230 -3.06 -13.66 12.05
C ARG A 230 -3.09 -12.98 13.42
N GLU A 231 -3.81 -11.87 13.59
CA GLU A 231 -4.08 -11.24 14.90
C GLU A 231 -5.25 -11.88 15.64
N VAL A 232 -6.10 -12.64 14.96
CA VAL A 232 -7.22 -13.38 15.59
C VAL A 232 -6.71 -14.36 16.66
N VAL A 233 -5.49 -14.88 16.51
CA VAL A 233 -4.83 -15.67 17.56
C VAL A 233 -3.81 -14.79 18.30
N PRO A 234 -4.04 -14.51 19.60
CA PRO A 234 -3.09 -13.79 20.42
C PRO A 234 -1.81 -14.60 20.65
N ILE A 235 -0.72 -13.92 20.97
CA ILE A 235 0.52 -14.56 21.42
C ILE A 235 0.23 -15.34 22.69
N ARG A 236 0.60 -16.63 22.71
CA ARG A 236 0.45 -17.49 23.89
C ARG A 236 1.31 -16.94 25.03
N ILE A 237 0.70 -16.82 26.21
CA ILE A 237 1.37 -16.40 27.44
C ILE A 237 1.96 -17.65 28.12
N PRO A 238 3.28 -17.79 28.25
CA PRO A 238 3.89 -18.91 28.96
C PRO A 238 3.65 -18.83 30.47
N ASP A 239 3.36 -19.96 31.10
CA ASP A 239 3.07 -20.01 32.55
C ASP A 239 4.28 -19.67 33.42
N ILE A 240 5.50 -19.90 32.90
CA ILE A 240 6.79 -19.68 33.58
C ILE A 240 7.11 -18.19 33.78
N LEU A 241 6.46 -17.28 33.06
CA LEU A 241 6.75 -15.85 33.17
C LEU A 241 6.19 -15.27 34.48
N PRO A 242 6.91 -14.32 35.11
CA PRO A 242 6.39 -13.59 36.27
C PRO A 242 5.15 -12.77 35.86
N PRO A 243 4.18 -12.57 36.77
CA PRO A 243 2.97 -11.81 36.45
C PRO A 243 3.28 -10.34 36.12
N LEU A 244 4.05 -9.69 36.99
CA LEU A 244 4.39 -8.26 36.97
C LEU A 244 5.89 -8.07 37.19
N ARG A 245 6.43 -6.98 36.65
CA ARG A 245 7.79 -6.49 36.93
C ARG A 245 7.96 -6.08 38.39
N SER A 246 9.02 -6.54 39.05
CA SER A 246 9.24 -6.28 40.48
C SER A 246 10.70 -5.95 40.78
N VAL A 247 11.03 -5.60 42.03
CA VAL A 247 12.42 -5.33 42.44
C VAL A 247 13.32 -6.57 42.26
N GLU A 248 12.76 -7.78 42.37
CA GLU A 248 13.49 -9.04 42.16
C GLU A 248 13.70 -9.36 40.67
N TYR A 249 12.78 -8.89 39.81
CA TYR A 249 12.80 -9.08 38.36
C TYR A 249 12.60 -7.72 37.68
N PRO A 250 13.60 -6.82 37.72
CA PRO A 250 13.48 -5.46 37.19
C PRO A 250 13.53 -5.43 35.66
N THR A 251 14.05 -6.48 35.02
CA THR A 251 14.15 -6.61 33.57
C THR A 251 13.66 -7.97 33.12
N GLY A 252 13.32 -8.07 31.84
CA GLY A 252 12.81 -9.28 31.22
C GLY A 252 11.30 -9.28 31.04
N LEU A 253 10.86 -10.27 30.27
CA LEU A 253 9.49 -10.40 29.83
C LEU A 253 8.56 -10.88 30.96
N THR A 254 7.44 -10.18 31.15
CA THR A 254 6.39 -10.53 32.11
C THR A 254 5.10 -10.95 31.41
N LYS A 255 4.14 -11.53 32.14
CA LYS A 255 2.80 -11.82 31.60
C LYS A 255 2.08 -10.53 31.21
N ASP A 256 2.19 -9.48 32.02
CA ASP A 256 1.61 -8.16 31.75
C ASP A 256 2.09 -7.56 30.42
N ASP A 257 3.38 -7.72 30.07
CA ASP A 257 3.92 -7.22 28.80
C ASP A 257 3.30 -7.94 27.58
N ILE A 258 3.02 -9.26 27.69
CA ILE A 258 2.36 -10.02 26.63
C ILE A 258 0.85 -9.70 26.58
N TYR A 259 0.21 -9.51 27.74
CA TYR A 259 -1.18 -9.05 27.79
C TYR A 259 -1.32 -7.69 27.12
N GLU A 260 -0.46 -6.74 27.45
CA GLU A 260 -0.41 -5.43 26.80
C GLU A 260 -0.25 -5.58 25.29
N PHE A 261 0.70 -6.39 24.84
CA PHE A 261 0.92 -6.61 23.41
C PHE A 261 -0.31 -7.20 22.70
N ASN A 262 -1.01 -8.14 23.32
CA ASN A 262 -2.18 -8.82 22.73
C ASN A 262 -3.45 -7.97 22.72
N VAL A 263 -3.55 -6.94 23.57
CA VAL A 263 -4.76 -6.10 23.68
C VAL A 263 -4.87 -5.12 22.51
N PHE A 264 -3.75 -4.65 21.96
CA PHE A 264 -3.76 -3.65 20.90
C PHE A 264 -3.68 -4.31 19.51
N PRO A 265 -4.58 -3.94 18.57
CA PRO A 265 -4.50 -4.41 17.20
C PRO A 265 -3.22 -3.91 16.53
N LEU A 266 -2.50 -4.78 15.83
CA LEU A 266 -1.23 -4.46 15.18
C LEU A 266 -1.45 -3.96 13.75
N ALA A 267 -2.55 -4.36 13.12
CA ALA A 267 -3.07 -3.81 11.88
C ALA A 267 -4.42 -3.15 12.16
N LYS A 268 -4.39 -1.85 12.47
CA LYS A 268 -5.62 -1.07 12.69
C LYS A 268 -6.47 -1.07 11.43
N TRP A 269 -7.76 -1.30 11.64
CA TRP A 269 -8.74 -1.21 10.57
C TRP A 269 -9.02 0.26 10.29
N GLU A 270 -9.00 0.63 9.02
CA GLU A 270 -9.44 1.95 8.58
C GLU A 270 -10.96 2.03 8.79
N GLU A 271 -11.43 2.98 9.60
CA GLU A 271 -12.81 3.41 9.42
C GLU A 271 -12.86 4.00 8.01
N ALA A 272 -13.63 3.36 7.11
CA ALA A 272 -13.76 3.85 5.75
C ALA A 272 -14.02 5.36 5.82
N PRO A 273 -13.19 6.19 5.17
CA PRO A 273 -13.36 7.63 5.26
C PRO A 273 -14.81 7.93 4.92
N ARG A 274 -15.50 8.66 5.83
CA ARG A 274 -16.82 9.23 5.55
C ARG A 274 -16.62 10.35 4.54
N TRP A 275 -16.32 9.95 3.32
CA TRP A 275 -16.19 10.86 2.21
C TRP A 275 -17.58 11.48 2.04
N ASN A 276 -17.69 12.80 2.08
CA ASN A 276 -18.97 13.52 2.03
C ASN A 276 -18.92 14.51 0.86
N TRP A 277 -18.65 14.01 -0.34
CA TRP A 277 -18.64 14.76 -1.60
C TRP A 277 -19.90 15.66 -1.84
N TRP A 278 -21.02 15.47 -1.11
CA TRP A 278 -22.25 16.28 -1.24
C TRP A 278 -22.32 17.51 -0.37
N GLU A 279 -21.61 17.51 0.75
CA GLU A 279 -21.42 18.73 1.52
C GLU A 279 -20.26 19.41 0.82
N GLY A 280 -20.55 20.19 -0.22
CA GLY A 280 -19.58 21.07 -0.84
C GLY A 280 -19.01 21.99 0.23
N GLY A 281 -17.92 21.54 0.85
CA GLY A 281 -17.20 22.24 1.86
C GLY A 281 -16.32 23.24 1.14
N GLY A 282 -16.88 24.40 0.79
CA GLY A 282 -16.09 25.61 0.56
C GLY A 282 -15.47 26.13 1.87
N GLY A 283 -14.92 25.23 2.68
CA GLY A 283 -14.27 25.49 3.96
C GLY A 283 -12.98 24.69 4.01
N GLU A 284 -11.98 25.24 4.71
CA GLU A 284 -10.55 24.89 4.77
C GLU A 284 -10.20 23.42 5.16
N ASP A 285 -11.19 22.52 5.24
CA ASP A 285 -11.06 21.11 5.64
C ASP A 285 -11.61 20.16 4.56
N GLU A 286 -11.12 20.24 3.32
CA GLU A 286 -11.27 19.09 2.40
C GLU A 286 -10.49 17.90 2.98
N PRO A 287 -11.10 16.71 3.16
CA PRO A 287 -10.37 15.55 3.61
C PRO A 287 -9.39 15.16 2.50
N ALA A 288 -8.09 15.23 2.81
CA ALA A 288 -6.99 14.91 1.91
C ALA A 288 -7.28 13.66 1.08
N GLU A 289 -7.04 13.77 -0.23
CA GLU A 289 -7.06 12.63 -1.15
C GLU A 289 -6.26 11.48 -0.55
N CYS A 290 -6.74 10.25 -0.75
CA CYS A 290 -6.11 9.07 -0.16
C CYS A 290 -4.64 9.01 -0.59
N GLU A 291 -3.68 9.06 0.34
CA GLU A 291 -2.25 9.00 0.04
C GLU A 291 -1.88 7.81 -0.87
N GLU A 292 -2.63 6.71 -0.79
CA GLU A 292 -2.45 5.54 -1.67
C GLU A 292 -2.87 5.82 -3.12
N TRP A 293 -3.93 6.59 -3.32
CA TRP A 293 -4.35 7.05 -4.64
C TRP A 293 -3.30 7.97 -5.23
N GLU A 294 -2.77 8.92 -4.45
CA GLU A 294 -1.69 9.79 -4.90
C GLU A 294 -0.44 8.99 -5.26
N ARG A 295 0.03 8.10 -4.37
CA ARG A 295 1.15 7.20 -4.68
C ARG A 295 0.90 6.36 -5.93
N TRP A 296 -0.34 5.94 -6.19
CA TRP A 296 -0.72 5.17 -7.37
C TRP A 296 -0.71 6.00 -8.66
N CYS A 297 -1.40 7.15 -8.65
CA CYS A 297 -1.45 8.09 -9.77
C CYS A 297 -0.05 8.54 -10.17
N MET A 298 0.79 8.80 -9.18
CA MET A 298 2.17 9.25 -9.38
C MET A 298 3.04 8.24 -10.13
N MET A 299 2.71 6.96 -10.03
CA MET A 299 3.48 5.93 -10.69
C MET A 299 3.10 5.76 -12.19
N LYS A 300 2.06 6.43 -12.69
CA LYS A 300 1.73 6.44 -14.14
C LYS A 300 2.87 7.02 -14.99
N GLY A 301 3.57 8.04 -14.50
CA GLY A 301 4.76 8.63 -15.15
C GLY A 301 6.01 7.75 -15.10
N GLY A 302 5.96 6.62 -14.38
CA GLY A 302 7.09 5.71 -14.19
C GLY A 302 8.19 6.28 -13.27
N LEU A 303 9.34 5.61 -13.23
CA LEU A 303 10.49 6.04 -12.40
C LEU A 303 11.30 7.19 -13.03
N TRP A 304 10.95 7.63 -14.24
CA TRP A 304 11.80 8.43 -15.12
C TRP A 304 11.29 9.85 -15.34
N ARG A 305 10.01 10.09 -15.07
CA ARG A 305 9.37 11.40 -15.21
C ARG A 305 8.64 11.74 -13.92
N ARG A 306 8.67 13.01 -13.54
CA ARG A 306 7.79 13.53 -12.49
C ARG A 306 6.39 13.73 -13.12
N PRO A 307 5.32 13.12 -12.58
CA PRO A 307 3.96 13.36 -13.05
C PRO A 307 3.55 14.81 -12.82
N GLU A 308 2.79 15.36 -13.76
CA GLU A 308 2.03 16.62 -13.61
C GLU A 308 1.03 16.47 -12.45
N GLY A 309 0.82 17.55 -11.69
CA GLY A 309 -0.10 17.54 -10.55
C GLY A 309 0.34 16.64 -9.38
N LYS A 310 1.63 16.66 -9.00
CA LYS A 310 2.13 15.89 -7.86
C LYS A 310 1.38 16.24 -6.57
N GLY A 311 0.45 15.37 -6.18
CA GLY A 311 -0.25 15.46 -4.90
C GLY A 311 0.61 15.07 -3.70
N GLN A 312 0.01 15.21 -2.52
CA GLN A 312 0.66 14.89 -1.24
C GLN A 312 0.68 13.39 -0.99
N VAL A 313 1.87 12.80 -0.96
CA VAL A 313 2.10 11.35 -0.73
C VAL A 313 2.44 11.01 0.72
N TYR A 314 2.58 12.03 1.59
CA TYR A 314 2.97 11.90 2.98
C TYR A 314 2.45 13.10 3.79
N ASP A 315 1.68 12.81 4.84
CA ASP A 315 1.27 13.84 5.80
C ASP A 315 2.40 14.17 6.79
N ILE A 316 2.70 15.46 6.93
CA ILE A 316 3.72 15.95 7.86
C ILE A 316 3.33 15.61 9.31
N GLY A 317 4.25 14.98 10.04
CA GLY A 317 4.00 14.59 11.43
C GLY A 317 3.31 13.24 11.60
N ILE A 318 3.02 12.52 10.51
CA ILE A 318 2.30 11.24 10.55
C ILE A 318 3.09 10.12 11.27
N LEU A 319 4.43 10.16 11.26
CA LEU A 319 5.31 9.21 11.93
C LEU A 319 5.53 9.54 13.41
N SER A 320 5.26 10.76 13.85
CA SER A 320 5.50 11.18 15.23
C SER A 320 4.56 10.47 16.20
N GLY A 321 5.14 9.83 17.21
CA GLY A 321 4.41 9.10 18.25
C GLY A 321 4.98 7.71 18.55
N LEU A 322 4.27 6.98 19.40
CA LEU A 322 4.59 5.61 19.77
C LEU A 322 3.95 4.62 18.80
N TRP A 323 4.78 3.88 18.08
CA TRP A 323 4.37 2.79 17.22
C TRP A 323 4.68 1.44 17.87
N HIS A 324 3.78 0.50 17.68
CA HIS A 324 3.92 -0.86 18.18
C HIS A 324 3.43 -1.87 17.15
N GLY A 325 4.05 -3.03 17.09
CA GLY A 325 3.62 -4.07 16.15
C GLY A 325 4.51 -5.29 16.17
N ARG A 326 4.56 -6.01 15.05
CA ARG A 326 5.38 -7.21 14.92
C ARG A 326 6.09 -7.30 13.58
N MET A 327 7.30 -7.85 13.63
CA MET A 327 8.00 -8.35 12.47
C MET A 327 8.05 -9.88 12.50
N LEU A 328 8.03 -10.52 11.33
CA LEU A 328 8.19 -11.96 11.24
C LEU A 328 9.64 -12.28 10.87
N VAL A 329 10.27 -13.17 11.64
CA VAL A 329 11.67 -13.56 11.43
C VAL A 329 11.77 -14.95 10.78
N PRO A 330 12.28 -15.05 9.54
CA PRO A 330 12.45 -16.34 8.89
C PRO A 330 13.67 -17.09 9.43
N SER A 331 13.62 -18.41 9.32
CA SER A 331 14.80 -19.26 9.43
C SER A 331 15.72 -18.96 8.26
N GLU A 332 16.92 -18.49 8.54
CA GLU A 332 17.88 -18.11 7.49
C GLU A 332 18.15 -19.21 6.47
N PRO A 333 18.43 -20.48 6.85
CA PRO A 333 18.63 -21.56 5.88
C PRO A 333 17.45 -21.74 4.91
N ILE A 334 16.22 -21.71 5.44
CA ILE A 334 15.01 -21.94 4.65
C ILE A 334 14.74 -20.74 3.74
N TYR A 335 14.95 -19.53 4.24
CA TYR A 335 14.82 -18.31 3.45
C TYR A 335 15.81 -18.30 2.29
N MET A 336 17.09 -18.61 2.55
CA MET A 336 18.11 -18.65 1.51
C MET A 336 17.87 -19.77 0.48
N ASP A 337 17.28 -20.89 0.89
CA ASP A 337 16.82 -21.93 -0.05
C ASP A 337 15.69 -21.42 -0.94
N LEU A 338 14.74 -20.64 -0.40
CA LEU A 338 13.68 -20.01 -1.20
C LEU A 338 14.25 -19.04 -2.23
N VAL A 339 15.21 -18.19 -1.84
CA VAL A 339 15.89 -17.24 -2.75
C VAL A 339 16.54 -17.94 -3.95
N ARG A 340 17.02 -19.17 -3.75
CA ARG A 340 17.70 -19.98 -4.78
C ARG A 340 16.76 -20.85 -5.59
N THR A 341 15.50 -21.02 -5.17
CA THR A 341 14.56 -21.96 -5.79
C THR A 341 13.53 -21.22 -6.63
N ALA A 342 13.55 -21.46 -7.94
CA ALA A 342 12.64 -20.80 -8.88
C ALA A 342 11.18 -21.28 -8.78
N SER A 343 10.91 -22.45 -8.19
CA SER A 343 9.59 -23.06 -7.98
C SER A 343 9.19 -23.05 -6.50
N MET A 344 7.88 -23.04 -6.21
CA MET A 344 7.40 -23.07 -4.83
C MET A 344 7.73 -24.42 -4.19
N PRO A 345 8.46 -24.46 -3.06
CA PRO A 345 8.67 -25.71 -2.36
C PRO A 345 7.33 -26.26 -1.81
N PRO A 346 7.08 -27.58 -1.87
CA PRO A 346 5.88 -28.17 -1.27
C PRO A 346 5.75 -27.94 0.25
N SER A 347 6.89 -27.68 0.91
CA SER A 347 6.96 -27.37 2.35
C SER A 347 6.69 -25.90 2.68
N PHE A 348 6.56 -25.02 1.67
CA PHE A 348 6.31 -23.59 1.87
C PHE A 348 4.88 -23.38 2.36
N THR A 349 4.75 -22.91 3.60
CA THR A 349 3.48 -22.77 4.31
C THR A 349 3.54 -21.52 5.19
N GLN A 350 2.44 -21.17 5.85
CA GLN A 350 2.39 -20.02 6.75
C GLN A 350 3.41 -20.05 7.91
N THR A 351 3.80 -21.24 8.35
CA THR A 351 4.75 -21.46 9.46
C THR A 351 6.15 -21.75 8.96
N ASN A 352 6.36 -21.82 7.64
CA ASN A 352 7.63 -22.16 7.02
C ASN A 352 7.85 -21.24 5.82
N PRO A 353 8.67 -20.19 5.94
CA PRO A 353 9.99 -20.21 6.60
C PRO A 353 10.07 -19.57 8.01
N PHE A 354 8.97 -19.05 8.55
CA PHE A 354 9.03 -18.18 9.74
C PHE A 354 9.05 -18.93 11.06
N VAL A 355 10.10 -18.67 11.84
CA VAL A 355 10.34 -19.33 13.12
C VAL A 355 9.60 -18.60 14.24
N ASN A 356 9.62 -17.26 14.23
CA ASN A 356 9.06 -16.45 15.32
C ASN A 356 8.52 -15.10 14.82
N GLY A 357 7.49 -14.58 15.49
CA GLY A 357 7.13 -13.16 15.43
C GLY A 357 7.83 -12.41 16.56
N ARG A 358 8.48 -11.29 16.26
CA ARG A 358 9.11 -10.42 17.24
C ARG A 358 8.32 -9.13 17.40
N PRO A 359 7.90 -8.77 18.63
CA PRO A 359 7.36 -7.44 18.91
C PRO A 359 8.35 -6.34 18.56
N VAL A 360 7.83 -5.21 18.11
CA VAL A 360 8.59 -4.01 17.79
C VAL A 360 7.88 -2.83 18.44
N TYR A 361 8.65 -2.02 19.18
CA TYR A 361 8.20 -0.77 19.78
C TYR A 361 9.18 0.35 19.38
N MET A 362 8.66 1.40 18.77
CA MET A 362 9.43 2.56 18.33
C MET A 362 8.67 3.83 18.67
N HIS A 363 9.24 4.67 19.53
CA HIS A 363 8.76 6.03 19.76
C HIS A 363 9.55 6.94 18.83
N ILE A 364 8.88 7.50 17.83
CA ILE A 364 9.48 8.30 16.76
C ILE A 364 9.15 9.77 16.94
N GLN A 365 10.11 10.61 16.60
CA GLN A 365 10.00 12.06 16.53
C GLN A 365 10.50 12.53 15.16
N GLU A 366 9.66 13.25 14.41
CA GLU A 366 10.03 13.85 13.13
C GLU A 366 10.73 15.20 13.31
N HIS A 367 11.63 15.49 12.37
CA HIS A 367 12.38 16.73 12.26
C HIS A 367 12.44 17.18 10.80
N HIS A 368 12.12 18.45 10.54
CA HIS A 368 11.94 18.99 9.19
C HIS A 368 13.06 19.96 8.85
N CYS A 369 13.63 19.82 7.66
CA CYS A 369 14.45 20.87 7.08
C CYS A 369 13.53 21.91 6.46
N ILE A 370 13.40 23.06 7.13
CA ILE A 370 12.52 24.14 6.68
C ILE A 370 13.35 25.20 5.95
N SER A 371 12.92 25.56 4.73
CA SER A 371 13.50 26.64 3.93
C SER A 371 13.56 27.95 4.72
N PRO A 372 14.66 28.72 4.68
CA PRO A 372 15.78 28.67 3.73
C PRO A 372 16.93 27.73 4.13
N ASN A 373 16.76 26.88 5.15
CA ASN A 373 17.80 25.88 5.43
C ASN A 373 17.86 24.88 4.27
N THR A 374 19.07 24.48 3.92
CA THR A 374 19.28 23.44 2.92
C THR A 374 19.28 22.07 3.60
N PRO A 375 18.58 21.08 3.01
CA PRO A 375 18.72 19.69 3.41
C PRO A 375 20.18 19.27 3.44
N TYR A 376 20.53 18.34 4.31
CA TYR A 376 21.86 17.76 4.25
C TYR A 376 21.96 16.98 2.91
N PRO A 377 22.82 17.42 1.97
CA PRO A 377 22.98 16.74 0.70
C PRO A 377 23.40 15.28 0.89
N PHE A 378 22.75 14.41 0.13
CA PHE A 378 23.16 13.03 -0.02
C PHE A 378 24.43 13.01 -0.90
N THR A 379 25.61 12.88 -0.30
CA THR A 379 26.89 13.02 -1.03
C THR A 379 27.58 11.70 -1.37
N ASP A 380 26.86 10.58 -1.50
CA ASP A 380 27.51 9.32 -1.91
C ASP A 380 27.06 8.87 -3.31
N VAL A 381 28.04 8.96 -4.22
CA VAL A 381 28.05 8.48 -5.61
C VAL A 381 28.17 6.93 -5.65
N ASP A 382 28.25 6.28 -4.48
CA ASP A 382 28.46 4.84 -4.30
C ASP A 382 27.14 4.08 -3.98
N GLU A 383 26.17 4.28 -4.88
CA GLU A 383 25.16 3.35 -5.40
C GLU A 383 24.09 2.64 -4.53
N HIS A 384 24.06 2.60 -3.19
CA HIS A 384 22.87 2.06 -2.46
C HIS A 384 22.56 2.78 -1.14
N GLY A 385 21.86 3.92 -1.20
CA GLY A 385 21.60 4.79 -0.03
C GLY A 385 20.80 4.14 1.10
N ILE A 386 20.05 3.08 0.83
CA ILE A 386 19.19 2.42 1.81
C ILE A 386 19.94 1.73 2.96
N ASN A 387 21.23 1.40 2.80
CA ASN A 387 22.03 0.81 3.89
C ASN A 387 22.21 1.74 5.10
N ASN A 388 22.03 3.04 4.88
CA ASN A 388 21.95 4.05 5.94
C ASN A 388 20.60 4.79 5.90
N ALA A 389 19.54 4.18 5.35
CA ALA A 389 18.20 4.77 5.23
C ALA A 389 18.19 6.14 4.52
N TRP A 390 19.07 6.30 3.53
CA TRP A 390 19.33 7.56 2.83
C TRP A 390 19.76 8.71 3.75
N PHE A 391 20.10 8.38 4.98
CA PHE A 391 20.60 9.31 5.95
C PHE A 391 22.07 9.62 5.62
N PRO A 392 22.46 10.90 5.52
CA PRO A 392 23.82 11.27 5.11
C PRO A 392 24.82 11.02 6.23
N THR A 393 26.01 10.51 5.92
CA THR A 393 27.04 10.19 6.92
C THR A 393 27.40 11.38 7.81
N TRP A 394 27.12 11.28 9.11
CA TRP A 394 27.29 12.36 10.07
C TRP A 394 28.42 12.10 11.07
N ARG A 395 29.02 13.19 11.57
CA ARG A 395 29.99 13.15 12.67
C ARG A 395 29.30 13.11 14.02
N SER A 396 28.27 13.94 14.19
CA SER A 396 27.48 14.00 15.41
C SER A 396 26.06 14.47 15.12
N LEU A 397 25.13 13.89 15.88
CA LEU A 397 23.72 14.22 15.90
C LEU A 397 23.41 14.82 17.28
N GLN A 398 22.90 16.05 17.33
CA GLN A 398 22.61 16.74 18.58
C GLN A 398 21.16 17.19 18.60
N GLU A 399 20.37 16.57 19.47
CA GLU A 399 19.04 17.04 19.83
C GLU A 399 19.20 18.15 20.87
N GLY A 400 18.91 19.39 20.47
CA GLY A 400 18.93 20.53 21.37
C GLY A 400 17.64 20.62 22.20
N ASN A 401 17.74 21.14 23.43
CA ASN A 401 16.59 21.37 24.31
C ASN A 401 15.51 22.32 23.74
N SER A 402 15.79 22.97 22.59
CA SER A 402 14.92 23.94 21.92
C SER A 402 14.01 23.33 20.84
N GLY A 403 13.90 22.00 20.75
CA GLY A 403 13.12 21.34 19.69
C GLY A 403 13.78 21.51 18.32
N ARG A 404 15.10 21.38 18.28
CA ARG A 404 15.89 21.40 17.05
C ARG A 404 16.88 20.25 17.04
N LEU A 405 16.98 19.61 15.89
CA LEU A 405 17.99 18.62 15.60
C LEU A 405 19.10 19.29 14.78
N THR A 406 20.33 19.20 15.27
CA THR A 406 21.51 19.69 14.56
C THR A 406 22.38 18.53 14.12
N MET A 407 22.66 18.46 12.84
CA MET A 407 23.56 17.48 12.23
C MET A 407 24.86 18.15 11.83
N TYR A 408 25.98 17.49 12.13
CA TYR A 408 27.30 17.91 11.67
C TYR A 408 27.83 16.91 10.66
N SER A 409 28.22 17.39 9.48
CA SER A 409 28.86 16.54 8.48
C SER A 409 30.24 16.07 8.91
N MET A 410 30.75 15.05 8.22
CA MET A 410 32.15 14.64 8.36
C MET A 410 33.14 15.79 8.10
N LYS A 411 32.76 16.76 7.25
CA LYS A 411 33.54 17.97 6.95
C LYS A 411 33.27 19.13 7.93
N GLY A 412 32.41 18.94 8.92
CA GLY A 412 32.06 19.94 9.94
C GLY A 412 30.99 20.96 9.53
N ALA A 413 30.38 20.80 8.36
CA ALA A 413 29.23 21.62 7.95
C ALA A 413 28.03 21.34 8.86
N LYS A 414 27.26 22.37 9.18
CA LYS A 414 26.13 22.30 10.11
C LYS A 414 24.81 22.34 9.33
N TYR A 415 23.94 21.37 9.58
CA TYR A 415 22.58 21.30 9.06
C TYR A 415 21.59 21.31 10.23
N THR A 416 20.50 22.06 10.10
CA THR A 416 19.54 22.28 11.19
C THR A 416 18.15 21.87 10.73
N TYR A 417 17.49 21.09 11.58
CA TYR A 417 16.14 20.60 11.39
C TYR A 417 15.28 21.05 12.59
N GLU A 418 14.04 21.43 12.34
CA GLU A 418 13.06 21.77 13.37
C GLU A 418 12.27 20.52 13.77
N THR A 419 12.21 20.20 15.06
CA THR A 419 11.42 19.09 15.56
C THR A 419 9.94 19.39 15.41
N TYR A 420 9.21 18.48 14.77
CA TYR A 420 7.76 18.60 14.62
C TYR A 420 7.06 18.55 15.98
N VAL A 421 6.10 19.44 16.19
CA VAL A 421 5.24 19.42 17.36
C VAL A 421 3.81 19.64 16.88
N LEU A 422 2.92 18.70 17.22
CA LEU A 422 1.53 18.75 16.82
C LEU A 422 0.89 20.09 17.23
N GLY A 423 0.26 20.78 16.26
CA GLY A 423 -0.40 22.07 16.47
C GLY A 423 0.54 23.30 16.53
N LYS A 424 1.86 23.12 16.50
CA LYS A 424 2.82 24.22 16.41
C LYS A 424 3.08 24.55 14.93
N LYS A 425 2.85 25.81 14.54
CA LYS A 425 3.22 26.28 13.19
C LYS A 425 4.74 26.18 12.98
N SER A 426 5.14 25.77 11.78
CA SER A 426 6.53 25.70 11.39
C SER A 426 7.14 27.11 11.33
N SER A 427 8.48 27.19 11.35
CA SER A 427 9.19 28.46 11.14
C SER A 427 9.21 28.95 9.68
N HIS A 428 8.41 28.32 8.80
CA HIS A 428 8.33 28.67 7.39
C HIS A 428 7.80 30.11 7.20
N SER A 429 8.40 30.80 6.24
CA SER A 429 8.00 32.13 5.79
C SER A 429 8.02 32.12 4.26
N PRO A 430 6.87 32.27 3.57
CA PRO A 430 6.80 32.27 2.11
C PRO A 430 7.81 33.22 1.46
N ASP A 431 7.95 34.45 2.00
CA ASP A 431 8.88 35.46 1.50
C ASP A 431 10.36 35.04 1.47
N ARG A 432 10.74 34.07 2.32
CA ARG A 432 12.13 33.60 2.47
C ARG A 432 12.32 32.19 1.92
N CYS A 433 11.27 31.62 1.31
CA CYS A 433 11.29 30.27 0.78
C CYS A 433 12.07 30.27 -0.53
N THR A 434 13.30 29.78 -0.51
CA THR A 434 14.13 29.67 -1.72
C THR A 434 13.57 28.68 -2.74
N ARG A 435 12.65 27.80 -2.31
CA ARG A 435 12.02 26.81 -3.17
C ARG A 435 10.95 27.44 -4.06
N LEU A 436 10.08 28.29 -3.48
CA LEU A 436 9.08 29.04 -4.25
C LEU A 436 9.74 29.91 -5.33
N HIS A 437 10.85 30.56 -4.99
CA HIS A 437 11.59 31.38 -5.97
C HIS A 437 12.19 30.54 -7.10
N LEU A 438 12.69 29.32 -6.81
CA LEU A 438 13.22 28.42 -7.86
C LEU A 438 12.12 27.82 -8.74
N GLU A 439 10.95 27.48 -8.19
CA GLU A 439 9.82 26.97 -8.97
C GLU A 439 9.29 28.06 -9.93
N GLN A 440 9.18 29.31 -9.46
CA GLN A 440 8.81 30.46 -10.30
C GLN A 440 9.85 30.75 -11.41
N ASP A 441 11.15 30.71 -11.09
CA ASP A 441 12.22 30.94 -12.07
C ASP A 441 12.25 29.83 -13.17
N PHE A 442 11.89 28.59 -12.84
CA PHE A 442 11.82 27.48 -13.80
C PHE A 442 10.60 27.58 -14.71
N GLU A 443 9.42 27.91 -14.17
CA GLU A 443 8.20 28.14 -14.95
C GLU A 443 8.38 29.28 -15.96
N GLU A 444 9.03 30.38 -15.55
CA GLU A 444 9.34 31.51 -16.44
C GLU A 444 10.28 31.09 -17.59
N MET A 445 11.25 30.20 -17.32
CA MET A 445 12.20 29.69 -18.32
C MET A 445 11.57 28.68 -19.30
N THR A 446 10.67 27.81 -18.84
CA THR A 446 9.96 26.86 -19.72
C THR A 446 8.99 27.53 -20.68
N LEU A 447 8.39 28.65 -20.26
CA LEU A 447 7.55 29.46 -21.14
C LEU A 447 8.36 30.15 -22.24
N GLU A 448 9.57 30.62 -21.93
CA GLU A 448 10.48 31.21 -22.92
C GLU A 448 10.96 30.18 -23.96
N ASP A 449 11.27 28.94 -23.56
CA ASP A 449 11.71 27.89 -24.48
C ASP A 449 10.57 27.43 -25.43
N HIS A 450 9.31 27.39 -24.96
CA HIS A 450 8.15 27.08 -25.79
C HIS A 450 7.81 28.17 -26.82
N GLU A 451 8.05 29.45 -26.51
CA GLU A 451 7.90 30.54 -27.48
C GLU A 451 8.95 30.43 -28.61
N VAL A 452 10.17 29.99 -28.32
CA VAL A 452 11.25 29.85 -29.30
C VAL A 452 11.01 28.67 -30.26
N GLU A 453 10.46 27.54 -29.80
CA GLU A 453 10.18 26.38 -30.67
C GLU A 453 9.05 26.67 -31.68
N MET A 454 8.02 27.43 -31.29
CA MET A 454 6.94 27.85 -32.21
C MET A 454 7.42 28.82 -33.30
N GLU A 455 8.45 29.64 -33.06
CA GLU A 455 9.00 30.55 -34.08
C GLU A 455 9.81 29.80 -35.15
N VAL A 456 10.38 28.62 -34.83
CA VAL A 456 11.21 27.83 -35.75
C VAL A 456 10.36 27.02 -36.73
N GLU A 457 9.17 26.54 -36.34
CA GLU A 457 8.30 25.74 -37.23
C GLU A 457 7.61 26.56 -38.34
N MET A 458 7.44 27.87 -38.19
CA MET A 458 6.85 28.72 -39.25
C MET A 458 7.87 29.20 -40.30
N GLY A 459 9.14 28.80 -40.21
CA GLY A 459 10.24 29.40 -40.98
C GLY A 459 10.75 28.66 -42.23
N SER A 460 10.31 27.43 -42.55
CA SER A 460 10.97 26.64 -43.60
C SER A 460 10.03 26.04 -44.66
N SER A 461 9.83 26.77 -45.75
CA SER A 461 9.36 26.26 -47.05
C SER A 461 10.36 26.70 -48.11
N ASP A 462 10.94 25.76 -48.87
CA ASP A 462 11.05 25.80 -50.36
C ASP A 462 12.17 24.89 -50.93
N GLY A 463 11.82 24.12 -51.98
CA GLY A 463 12.67 23.58 -53.06
C GLY A 463 13.02 22.07 -52.99
N ASP A 464 12.39 21.17 -53.76
CA ASP A 464 12.70 20.72 -55.16
C ASP A 464 13.99 19.86 -55.26
N GLU A 465 14.18 18.74 -56.00
CA GLU A 465 13.48 17.91 -57.01
C GLU A 465 14.35 16.61 -57.24
N ASP A 466 13.74 15.49 -57.69
CA ASP A 466 14.24 14.46 -58.67
C ASP A 466 15.49 13.55 -58.39
N GLU A 467 15.71 12.31 -58.87
CA GLU A 467 15.03 11.30 -59.71
C GLU A 467 15.91 9.99 -59.79
N VAL A 468 15.27 8.79 -59.84
CA VAL A 468 15.63 7.46 -60.45
C VAL A 468 16.85 6.59 -60.03
N GLY A 469 16.57 5.29 -59.80
CA GLY A 469 17.40 4.18 -60.31
C GLY A 469 17.43 2.86 -59.51
N SER A 470 16.61 1.85 -59.88
CA SER A 470 16.80 0.42 -59.52
C SER A 470 17.67 -0.30 -60.59
N PRO A 471 18.28 -1.50 -60.37
CA PRO A 471 17.56 -2.76 -60.08
C PRO A 471 18.26 -3.78 -59.12
N GLU A 472 17.47 -4.73 -58.61
CA GLU A 472 17.85 -5.93 -57.82
C GLU A 472 18.59 -7.02 -58.66
N PRO A 473 19.10 -8.13 -58.07
CA PRO A 473 18.23 -9.27 -57.68
C PRO A 473 18.61 -10.07 -56.40
N GLU A 474 17.57 -10.73 -55.86
CA GLU A 474 17.52 -12.08 -55.24
C GLU A 474 18.34 -12.39 -53.96
N ASP A 475 17.66 -12.69 -52.83
CA ASP A 475 17.67 -14.03 -52.17
C ASP A 475 16.68 -14.11 -50.97
N GLU A 476 16.32 -15.34 -50.64
CA GLU A 476 15.22 -15.89 -49.83
C GLU A 476 15.08 -15.47 -48.34
N GLY A 477 13.84 -15.58 -47.82
CA GLY A 477 13.62 -15.86 -46.39
C GLY A 477 12.36 -15.26 -45.76
N SER A 478 11.29 -16.07 -45.74
CA SER A 478 10.01 -15.77 -45.08
C SER A 478 10.07 -15.90 -43.54
N TYR A 479 9.75 -14.82 -42.81
CA TYR A 479 8.97 -14.87 -41.56
C TYR A 479 8.34 -13.49 -41.28
N GLY A 480 7.01 -13.43 -41.28
CA GLY A 480 6.24 -12.19 -41.12
C GLY A 480 6.37 -11.58 -39.72
N SER A 481 6.79 -10.32 -39.68
CA SER A 481 6.73 -9.44 -38.51
C SER A 481 5.70 -8.36 -38.81
N GLU A 482 4.48 -8.52 -38.34
CA GLU A 482 3.48 -7.45 -38.31
C GLU A 482 3.71 -6.61 -37.06
N VAL A 483 4.43 -5.49 -37.20
CA VAL A 483 4.38 -4.37 -36.26
C VAL A 483 3.37 -3.39 -36.82
N SER A 484 2.16 -3.40 -36.26
CA SER A 484 1.20 -2.32 -36.41
C SER A 484 1.70 -1.14 -35.58
N GLY A 485 2.17 -0.10 -36.26
CA GLY A 485 2.36 1.22 -35.66
C GLY A 485 0.99 1.85 -35.44
N GLU A 486 0.60 2.00 -34.18
CA GLU A 486 -0.46 2.91 -33.78
C GLU A 486 0.23 4.23 -33.39
N ASN A 487 -0.04 5.27 -34.17
CA ASN A 487 0.33 6.65 -33.86
C ASN A 487 -0.52 7.08 -32.65
N GLU A 488 0.09 7.24 -31.48
CA GLU A 488 -0.50 8.00 -30.39
C GLU A 488 -0.32 9.50 -30.71
N GLU A 489 -1.42 10.14 -31.09
CA GLU A 489 -1.55 11.59 -31.12
C GLU A 489 -1.40 12.10 -29.68
N VAL A 490 -0.29 12.78 -29.41
CA VAL A 490 -0.04 13.45 -28.13
C VAL A 490 -0.78 14.78 -28.19
N GLU A 491 -1.96 14.85 -27.58
CA GLU A 491 -2.61 16.11 -27.26
C GLU A 491 -1.84 16.74 -26.08
N SER A 492 -1.13 17.84 -26.36
CA SER A 492 -0.49 18.69 -25.35
C SER A 492 -1.52 19.65 -24.78
N GLU A 493 -2.06 19.31 -23.62
CA GLU A 493 -2.76 20.24 -22.73
C GLU A 493 -1.84 20.50 -21.53
N ASP A 494 -0.77 21.26 -21.76
CA ASP A 494 0.17 21.74 -20.75
C ASP A 494 -0.45 22.93 -19.99
N GLU A 495 -1.31 22.66 -19.03
CA GLU A 495 -1.68 23.62 -17.98
C GLU A 495 -1.43 22.94 -16.62
N ASP A 496 -0.25 23.17 -16.03
CA ASP A 496 0.03 22.83 -14.64
C ASP A 496 -0.97 23.61 -13.74
N GLU A 497 -2.08 22.98 -13.37
CA GLU A 497 -3.01 23.54 -12.39
C GLU A 497 -2.30 23.63 -11.02
N ASP A 498 -1.91 24.86 -10.65
CA ASP A 498 -1.48 25.26 -9.30
C ASP A 498 -2.53 24.75 -8.29
N ASP A 499 -2.15 23.75 -7.49
CA ASP A 499 -3.04 23.09 -6.52
C ASP A 499 -3.46 24.03 -5.36
N GLY A 500 -3.02 25.29 -5.38
CA GLY A 500 -3.40 26.34 -4.44
C GLY A 500 -2.98 26.04 -3.01
N ARG A 501 -2.14 25.01 -2.78
CA ARG A 501 -1.71 24.64 -1.44
C ARG A 501 -0.65 25.61 -0.95
N PRO A 502 -0.82 26.18 0.26
CA PRO A 502 0.20 27.06 0.82
C PRO A 502 1.49 26.26 1.08
N CYS A 503 2.60 26.71 0.48
CA CYS A 503 3.92 26.14 0.68
C CYS A 503 4.23 25.95 2.18
N ASP A 504 4.64 24.74 2.56
CA ASP A 504 5.02 24.38 3.93
C ASP A 504 6.51 24.62 4.24
N GLY A 505 7.30 24.89 3.19
CA GLY A 505 8.74 25.10 3.23
C GLY A 505 9.57 23.87 3.55
N VAL A 506 8.99 22.67 3.61
CA VAL A 506 9.68 21.45 4.03
C VAL A 506 10.46 20.87 2.84
N GLY A 507 11.79 20.88 2.94
CA GLY A 507 12.69 20.34 1.91
C GLY A 507 13.12 18.89 2.15
N ASP A 508 13.12 18.44 3.40
CA ASP A 508 13.58 17.10 3.80
C ASP A 508 12.99 16.73 5.18
N ILE A 509 12.69 15.46 5.39
CA ILE A 509 12.10 14.92 6.61
C ILE A 509 12.98 13.78 7.11
N VAL A 510 13.60 14.02 8.27
CA VAL A 510 14.37 13.03 9.02
C VAL A 510 13.67 12.74 10.33
N PHE A 511 13.90 11.57 10.90
CA PHE A 511 13.34 11.23 12.20
C PHE A 511 14.35 10.53 13.08
N THR A 512 14.17 10.69 14.38
CA THR A 512 14.89 9.97 15.43
C THR A 512 13.89 9.23 16.29
N GLY A 513 14.33 8.20 16.98
CA GLY A 513 13.45 7.46 17.87
C GLY A 513 14.20 6.57 18.85
N LYS A 514 13.44 6.05 19.81
CA LYS A 514 13.93 5.09 20.80
C LYS A 514 12.80 4.17 21.25
N THR A 515 13.16 3.01 21.76
CA THR A 515 12.22 2.20 22.52
C THR A 515 12.08 2.79 23.92
N ASP A 516 10.85 3.00 24.39
CA ASP A 516 10.60 3.49 25.75
C ASP A 516 11.19 2.54 26.79
N THR A 517 11.66 3.08 27.91
CA THR A 517 12.37 2.30 28.95
C THR A 517 11.59 1.07 29.39
N ARG A 518 10.29 1.22 29.64
CA ARG A 518 9.40 0.11 30.04
C ARG A 518 9.34 -1.01 28.99
N HIS A 519 9.23 -0.66 27.71
CA HIS A 519 9.17 -1.65 26.62
C HIS A 519 10.55 -2.25 26.36
N GLY A 520 11.61 -1.45 26.49
CA GLY A 520 13.00 -1.89 26.33
C GLY A 520 13.44 -2.89 27.39
N GLU A 521 12.91 -2.78 28.61
CA GLU A 521 13.09 -3.78 29.67
C GLU A 521 12.45 -5.14 29.34
N ALA A 522 11.40 -5.16 28.52
CA ALA A 522 10.67 -6.38 28.16
C ALA A 522 11.13 -7.00 26.83
N TRP A 523 11.44 -6.16 25.84
CA TRP A 523 11.59 -6.53 24.43
C TRP A 523 12.92 -6.07 23.81
N ASP A 524 13.91 -5.77 24.64
CA ASP A 524 15.18 -5.13 24.29
C ASP A 524 15.02 -3.65 23.92
N ALA A 525 16.04 -2.85 24.26
CA ALA A 525 16.06 -1.41 24.01
C ALA A 525 16.76 -1.11 22.67
N PHE A 526 16.16 -0.25 21.86
CA PHE A 526 16.70 0.15 20.57
C PHE A 526 16.68 1.66 20.38
N GLN A 527 17.62 2.16 19.57
CA GLN A 527 17.58 3.49 18.99
C GLN A 527 17.19 3.39 17.51
N TYR A 528 16.44 4.39 17.04
CA TYR A 528 16.00 4.51 15.66
C TYR A 528 16.44 5.84 15.05
N TYR A 529 16.73 5.82 13.75
CA TYR A 529 16.83 7.00 12.90
C TYR A 529 16.50 6.63 11.46
N GLY A 530 16.18 7.62 10.64
CA GLY A 530 15.93 7.40 9.22
C GLY A 530 15.39 8.63 8.53
N CYS A 531 15.03 8.45 7.26
CA CYS A 531 14.46 9.49 6.41
C CYS A 531 13.15 9.02 5.77
N VAL A 532 12.35 10.00 5.36
CA VAL A 532 11.18 9.80 4.48
C VAL A 532 11.59 10.18 3.08
N ARG A 533 11.38 9.30 2.10
CA ARG A 533 11.66 9.58 0.70
C ARG A 533 10.68 10.63 0.17
N PRO A 534 11.15 11.80 -0.31
CA PRO A 534 10.25 12.89 -0.75
C PRO A 534 9.36 12.54 -1.96
N TYR A 535 9.74 11.51 -2.73
CA TYR A 535 9.03 11.16 -3.96
C TYR A 535 7.67 10.49 -3.70
N ASP A 536 7.63 9.47 -2.84
CA ASP A 536 6.45 8.62 -2.61
C ASP A 536 6.13 8.39 -1.11
N GLY A 537 6.85 9.03 -0.19
CA GLY A 537 6.67 8.85 1.24
C GLY A 537 7.23 7.53 1.80
N LEU A 538 8.05 6.78 1.02
CA LEU A 538 8.68 5.56 1.52
C LEU A 538 9.57 5.89 2.72
N THR A 539 9.30 5.26 3.85
CA THR A 539 9.98 5.54 5.11
C THR A 539 10.93 4.40 5.45
N ALA A 540 12.16 4.74 5.84
CA ALA A 540 13.20 3.76 6.15
C ALA A 540 13.79 3.92 7.56
N PRO A 541 13.21 3.33 8.62
CA PRO A 541 13.82 3.35 9.95
C PRO A 541 14.97 2.34 10.08
N ILE A 542 16.11 2.75 10.60
CA ILE A 542 17.19 1.85 11.04
C ILE A 542 17.07 1.63 12.54
N GLN A 543 17.02 0.36 12.94
CA GLN A 543 17.09 -0.09 14.31
C GLN A 543 18.53 -0.43 14.70
N ILE A 544 19.01 0.17 15.79
CA ILE A 544 20.29 -0.16 16.43
C ILE A 544 20.02 -0.61 17.88
N PRO A 545 20.52 -1.77 18.31
CA PRO A 545 20.39 -2.22 19.70
C PRO A 545 21.13 -1.27 20.65
N ILE A 546 20.57 -1.05 21.83
CA ILE A 546 21.24 -0.29 22.89
C ILE A 546 21.91 -1.31 23.82
N SER A 547 23.22 -1.17 24.01
CA SER A 547 23.98 -2.02 24.92
C SER A 547 23.45 -1.86 26.35
N PRO A 548 23.00 -2.94 27.02
CA PRO A 548 22.56 -2.86 28.42
C PRO A 548 23.67 -2.38 29.37
N ALA A 549 24.94 -2.63 29.03
CA ALA A 549 26.08 -2.27 29.86
C ALA A 549 26.47 -0.78 29.75
N MET A 550 26.36 -0.19 28.56
CA MET A 550 26.78 1.19 28.30
C MET A 550 25.61 2.17 28.20
N GLY A 551 24.38 1.69 27.99
CA GLY A 551 23.22 2.53 27.65
C GLY A 551 23.41 3.29 26.33
N LEU A 552 24.32 2.84 25.48
CA LEU A 552 24.70 3.46 24.22
C LEU A 552 24.41 2.53 23.04
N PRO A 553 24.19 3.07 21.84
CA PRO A 553 23.95 2.27 20.64
C PRO A 553 25.12 1.34 20.35
N ASP A 554 24.83 0.06 20.23
CA ASP A 554 25.77 -0.99 19.89
C ASP A 554 25.69 -1.28 18.39
N ALA A 555 26.60 -0.65 17.64
CA ALA A 555 26.70 -0.86 16.20
C ALA A 555 27.13 -2.29 15.83
N GLU A 556 27.76 -3.03 16.75
CA GLU A 556 28.25 -4.40 16.54
C GLU A 556 27.15 -5.44 16.81
N GLY A 557 26.16 -5.10 17.63
CA GLY A 557 25.00 -5.95 17.99
C GLY A 557 24.04 -6.29 16.83
N GLY A 558 24.36 -5.87 15.61
CA GLY A 558 23.56 -6.10 14.40
C GLY A 558 22.49 -5.02 14.22
N ARG A 559 22.40 -4.47 13.00
CA ARG A 559 21.39 -3.45 12.65
C ARG A 559 20.30 -4.08 11.79
N ILE A 560 19.09 -3.55 11.92
CA ILE A 560 17.94 -3.93 11.08
C ILE A 560 17.43 -2.69 10.38
N ILE A 561 17.12 -2.81 9.09
CA ILE A 561 16.55 -1.73 8.29
C ILE A 561 15.08 -2.07 8.04
N PHE A 562 14.18 -1.25 8.58
CA PHE A 562 12.75 -1.26 8.25
C PHE A 562 12.50 -0.39 7.03
N ARG A 563 11.53 -0.79 6.20
CA ARG A 563 11.17 -0.10 4.96
C ARG A 563 9.69 -0.28 4.70
N GLY A 564 8.94 0.79 4.54
CA GLY A 564 7.49 0.69 4.35
C GLY A 564 6.81 2.04 4.21
N TYR A 565 5.50 2.00 4.03
CA TYR A 565 4.65 3.18 3.99
C TYR A 565 3.78 3.24 5.22
N VAL A 566 3.49 4.47 5.65
CA VAL A 566 2.37 4.72 6.54
C VAL A 566 1.11 4.77 5.69
N HIS A 567 0.05 4.21 6.25
CA HIS A 567 -1.24 4.15 5.62
C HIS A 567 -2.32 4.63 6.58
N ALA A 568 -3.22 5.45 6.04
CA ALA A 568 -4.34 6.04 6.76
C ALA A 568 -3.95 6.67 8.11
N GLY A 569 -2.76 7.27 8.20
CA GLY A 569 -2.30 7.92 9.43
C GLY A 569 -2.00 7.01 10.61
N GLN A 570 -2.13 5.68 10.47
CA GLN A 570 -2.22 4.79 11.63
C GLN A 570 -1.50 3.46 11.48
N THR A 571 -1.22 2.98 10.26
CA THR A 571 -0.61 1.65 10.07
C THR A 571 0.62 1.74 9.17
N PHE A 572 1.78 1.36 9.70
CA PHE A 572 3.01 1.23 8.95
C PHE A 572 3.15 -0.21 8.45
N ILE A 573 3.27 -0.40 7.14
CA ILE A 573 3.37 -1.72 6.51
C ILE A 573 4.61 -1.79 5.64
N GLY A 574 5.38 -2.85 5.83
CA GLY A 574 6.68 -2.89 5.21
C GLY A 574 7.37 -4.25 5.20
N THR A 575 8.67 -4.17 4.96
CA THR A 575 9.62 -5.27 5.14
C THR A 575 10.77 -4.78 6.00
N TRP A 576 11.37 -5.70 6.74
CA TRP A 576 12.65 -5.49 7.39
C TRP A 576 13.70 -6.30 6.65
N ARG A 577 14.95 -5.85 6.72
CA ARG A 577 16.12 -6.61 6.28
C ARG A 577 17.27 -6.49 7.27
N SER A 578 18.10 -7.51 7.36
CA SER A 578 19.37 -7.41 8.07
C SER A 578 20.28 -6.37 7.41
N TRP A 579 21.10 -5.69 8.20
CA TRP A 579 22.13 -4.80 7.68
C TRP A 579 23.38 -5.59 7.28
N THR A 580 24.09 -5.10 6.25
CA THR A 580 25.36 -5.68 5.79
C THR A 580 26.29 -4.60 5.25
N LEU A 581 27.59 -4.89 5.27
CA LEU A 581 28.59 -4.16 4.49
C LEU A 581 28.63 -4.62 3.03
N GLU A 582 28.17 -5.85 2.74
CA GLU A 582 28.23 -6.43 1.41
C GLU A 582 27.10 -5.92 0.49
N ARG A 583 27.45 -5.02 -0.42
CA ARG A 583 26.52 -4.23 -1.24
C ARG A 583 25.59 -5.06 -2.15
N LYS A 584 26.04 -6.24 -2.59
CA LYS A 584 25.30 -7.11 -3.53
C LYS A 584 24.68 -8.33 -2.85
N ALA A 585 24.83 -8.45 -1.53
CA ALA A 585 24.28 -9.58 -0.81
C ALA A 585 22.76 -9.53 -0.81
N ILE A 586 22.15 -10.69 -1.07
CA ILE A 586 20.74 -10.89 -0.79
C ILE A 586 20.64 -11.15 0.71
N LEU A 587 19.90 -10.28 1.40
CA LEU A 587 19.82 -10.30 2.85
C LEU A 587 18.60 -11.07 3.33
N LEU A 588 18.67 -11.51 4.58
CA LEU A 588 17.51 -12.01 5.29
C LEU A 588 16.49 -10.88 5.40
N GLU A 589 15.28 -11.11 4.89
CA GLU A 589 14.19 -10.15 4.96
C GLU A 589 12.93 -10.81 5.51
N GLY A 590 12.03 -10.00 6.06
CA GLY A 590 10.72 -10.46 6.49
C GLY A 590 9.68 -9.34 6.49
N PRO A 591 8.39 -9.68 6.51
CA PRO A 591 7.32 -8.69 6.58
C PRO A 591 7.22 -8.11 8.00
N LEU A 592 6.72 -6.88 8.09
CA LEU A 592 6.37 -6.25 9.35
C LEU A 592 5.10 -5.41 9.22
N VAL A 593 4.42 -5.24 10.36
CA VAL A 593 3.30 -4.32 10.52
C VAL A 593 3.44 -3.62 11.86
N LEU A 594 3.20 -2.31 11.90
CA LEU A 594 3.15 -1.50 13.11
C LEU A 594 1.91 -0.62 13.06
N SER A 595 1.29 -0.40 14.20
CA SER A 595 0.21 0.56 14.36
C SER A 595 0.65 1.70 15.27
N LEU A 596 0.16 2.90 14.99
CA LEU A 596 0.35 4.07 15.84
C LEU A 596 -0.52 3.88 17.10
N ARG A 597 0.09 3.93 18.28
CA ARG A 597 -0.59 3.76 19.57
C ARG A 597 -1.01 5.10 20.15
N GLU A 598 -0.06 6.01 20.25
CA GLU A 598 -0.15 7.31 20.92
C GLU A 598 0.61 8.34 20.07
N ARG A 599 0.07 9.58 19.97
CA ARG A 599 0.71 10.71 19.28
C ARG A 599 1.36 11.65 20.28
#